data_AF-A0A2E8EWE5-F1
#
_entry.id   AF-A0A2E8EWE5-F1
#
_cell.length_a   1.000
_cell.length_b   1.000
_cell.length_c   1.000
_cell.angle_alpha   90.00
_cell.angle_beta   90.00
_cell.angle_gamma   90.00
#
_symmetry.space_group_name_H-M   'P 1'
#
loop_
_entity.id
_entity.type
_entity.pdbx_description
1 polymer ?
#
loop_
_entity_poly.entity_id
_entity_poly.type
_entity_poly.pdbx_seq_one_letter_code
_entity_poly.pdbx_strand_id
1 'polypeptide(L)'
;MKHLLLTTIAVMTMSLGQALGQGESPSAGPESLFGLNNVIDVHIRIEPEEWTKLQPPKGTKMDFKLAIQGVMADALTGGHFRSQKSTRPGLAGYLGVDHQYGKAEVTIDGETVKGIGLRYKGNGTFLAYVEGDVT
;
A
#
# COMPACT_ATOMS: atom_id res chain seq x y z
N MET A 1 -54.01 0.37 17.10
CA MET A 1 -53.07 -0.76 16.88
C MET A 1 -52.80 -1.07 15.41
N LYS A 2 -53.74 -0.90 14.46
CA LYS A 2 -53.49 -1.13 13.02
C LYS A 2 -52.55 -0.11 12.36
N HIS A 3 -52.56 1.15 12.82
CA HIS A 3 -51.68 2.19 12.27
C HIS A 3 -50.21 2.03 12.66
N LEU A 4 -49.92 1.41 13.81
CA LEU A 4 -48.56 1.18 14.31
C LEU A 4 -47.85 0.05 13.56
N LEU A 5 -48.60 -0.89 12.97
CA LEU A 5 -48.04 -2.03 12.24
C LEU A 5 -47.65 -1.66 10.79
N LEU A 6 -48.37 -0.71 10.17
CA LEU A 6 -48.04 -0.21 8.83
C LEU A 6 -46.79 0.68 8.80
N THR A 7 -46.52 1.42 9.87
CA THR A 7 -45.35 2.31 9.94
C THR A 7 -44.05 1.53 10.05
N THR A 8 -44.03 0.41 10.78
CA THR A 8 -42.82 -0.41 10.96
C THR A 8 -42.39 -1.14 9.69
N ILE A 9 -43.34 -1.54 8.85
CA ILE A 9 -43.05 -2.21 7.57
C ILE A 9 -42.47 -1.23 6.55
N ALA A 10 -42.96 0.02 6.52
CA ALA A 10 -42.47 1.05 5.62
C ALA A 10 -41.03 1.51 5.92
N VAL A 11 -40.60 1.46 7.18
CA VAL A 11 -39.23 1.83 7.58
C VAL A 11 -38.22 0.73 7.26
N MET A 12 -38.60 -0.55 7.38
CA MET A 12 -37.74 -1.70 7.04
C MET A 12 -37.48 -1.83 5.52
N THR A 13 -38.42 -1.44 4.67
CA THR A 13 -38.24 -1.50 3.20
C THR A 13 -37.38 -0.35 2.65
N MET A 14 -37.37 0.82 3.32
CA MET A 14 -36.49 1.93 2.94
C MET A 14 -35.02 1.67 3.28
N SER A 15 -34.72 0.95 4.37
CA SER A 15 -33.34 0.59 4.73
C SER A 15 -32.72 -0.46 3.81
N LEU A 16 -33.54 -1.33 3.19
CA LEU A 16 -33.04 -2.39 2.30
C LEU A 16 -32.72 -1.88 0.90
N GLY A 17 -33.40 -0.82 0.43
CA GLY A 17 -33.13 -0.21 -0.88
C GLY A 17 -31.79 0.52 -0.97
N GLN A 18 -31.29 1.08 0.15
CA GLN A 18 -29.99 1.74 0.20
C GLN A 18 -28.81 0.75 0.24
N ALA A 19 -29.03 -0.47 0.73
CA ALA A 19 -28.01 -1.52 0.77
C ALA A 19 -27.87 -2.29 -0.56
N LEU A 20 -28.83 -2.17 -1.48
CA LEU A 20 -28.88 -2.93 -2.73
C LEU A 20 -28.72 -2.05 -3.99
N GLY A 21 -28.42 -0.76 -3.82
CA GLY A 21 -28.62 0.26 -4.85
C GLY A 21 -27.40 1.04 -5.31
N GLN A 22 -26.17 0.63 -4.98
CA GLN A 22 -24.98 1.10 -5.73
C GLN A 22 -24.66 0.07 -6.81
N GLY A 23 -25.48 0.06 -7.86
CA GLY A 23 -25.01 -0.48 -9.14
C GLY A 23 -23.77 0.30 -9.57
N GLU A 24 -22.76 -0.39 -10.12
CA GLU A 24 -21.55 0.23 -10.65
C GLU A 24 -21.93 1.44 -11.50
N SER A 25 -21.42 2.61 -11.11
CA SER A 25 -21.55 3.81 -11.93
C SER A 25 -20.88 3.53 -13.27
N PRO A 26 -21.42 4.02 -14.41
CA PRO A 26 -20.76 3.86 -15.69
C PRO A 26 -19.31 4.34 -15.60
N SER A 27 -18.38 3.58 -16.18
CA SER A 27 -16.97 3.96 -16.31
C SER A 27 -16.88 5.42 -16.73
N ALA A 28 -16.34 6.24 -15.83
CA ALA A 28 -16.12 7.64 -16.13
C ALA A 28 -15.02 7.69 -17.19
N GLY A 29 -15.30 8.34 -18.33
CA GLY A 29 -14.36 8.34 -19.47
C GLY A 29 -12.98 8.92 -19.10
N PRO A 30 -11.97 8.90 -20.00
CA PRO A 30 -10.56 9.19 -19.70
C PRO A 30 -10.28 10.47 -18.89
N GLU A 31 -11.12 11.50 -19.01
CA GLU A 31 -11.05 12.74 -18.25
C GLU A 31 -11.19 12.56 -16.73
N SER A 32 -11.86 11.49 -16.26
CA SER A 32 -11.98 11.19 -14.83
C SER A 32 -10.65 10.80 -14.20
N LEU A 33 -9.77 10.13 -14.95
CA LEU A 33 -8.47 9.66 -14.48
C LEU A 33 -7.34 10.63 -14.83
N PHE A 34 -7.36 11.19 -16.04
CA PHE A 34 -6.28 12.00 -16.60
C PHE A 34 -6.54 13.51 -16.59
N GLY A 35 -7.70 13.94 -16.09
CA GLY A 35 -7.99 15.36 -15.87
C GLY A 35 -6.97 16.00 -14.93
N LEU A 36 -6.86 17.33 -14.98
CA LEU A 36 -5.92 18.08 -14.12
C LEU A 36 -6.53 18.52 -12.78
N ASN A 37 -7.86 18.46 -12.67
CA ASN A 37 -8.63 18.98 -11.54
C ASN A 37 -9.62 17.94 -11.01
N ASN A 38 -9.17 16.71 -10.89
CA ASN A 38 -9.94 15.56 -10.42
C ASN A 38 -9.41 15.07 -9.06
N VAL A 39 -10.32 14.58 -8.24
CA VAL A 39 -10.01 13.72 -7.10
C VAL A 39 -10.52 12.34 -7.48
N ILE A 40 -9.64 11.34 -7.41
CA ILE A 40 -9.97 9.96 -7.75
C ILE A 40 -9.98 9.10 -6.48
N ASP A 41 -10.97 8.23 -6.39
CA ASP A 41 -11.03 7.21 -5.35
C ASP A 41 -10.33 5.95 -5.87
N VAL A 42 -9.30 5.51 -5.15
CA VAL A 42 -8.52 4.32 -5.48
C VAL A 42 -8.67 3.30 -4.37
N HIS A 43 -9.29 2.17 -4.68
CA HIS A 43 -9.41 1.05 -3.74
C HIS A 43 -8.34 0.02 -4.05
N ILE A 44 -7.43 -0.20 -3.10
CA ILE A 44 -6.39 -1.23 -3.19
C ILE A 44 -6.79 -2.39 -2.30
N ARG A 45 -6.93 -3.59 -2.88
CA ARG A 45 -7.18 -4.83 -2.15
C ARG A 45 -5.94 -5.71 -2.17
N ILE A 46 -5.50 -6.14 -1.00
CA ILE A 46 -4.29 -6.95 -0.82
C ILE A 46 -4.66 -8.15 0.03
N GLU A 47 -4.29 -9.34 -0.41
CA GLU A 47 -4.46 -10.55 0.40
C GLU A 47 -3.47 -10.54 1.59
N PRO A 48 -3.81 -11.09 2.76
CA PRO A 48 -2.93 -11.08 3.93
C PRO A 48 -1.53 -11.65 3.69
N GLU A 49 -1.41 -12.69 2.87
CA GLU A 49 -0.13 -13.31 2.52
C GLU A 49 0.72 -12.39 1.65
N GLU A 50 0.10 -11.64 0.74
CA GLU A 50 0.77 -10.65 -0.10
C GLU A 50 1.17 -9.41 0.71
N TRP A 51 0.33 -8.99 1.67
CA TRP A 51 0.64 -7.92 2.62
C TRP A 51 1.87 -8.24 3.47
N THR A 52 2.00 -9.50 3.89
CA THR A 52 3.14 -9.97 4.67
C THR A 52 4.45 -9.83 3.90
N LYS A 53 4.44 -10.07 2.58
CA LYS A 53 5.64 -9.90 1.73
C LYS A 53 6.10 -8.45 1.65
N LEU A 54 5.19 -7.49 1.76
CA LEU A 54 5.51 -6.06 1.69
C LEU A 54 6.23 -5.56 2.94
N GLN A 55 6.15 -6.29 4.05
CA GLN A 55 6.74 -5.85 5.31
C GLN A 55 8.27 -5.79 5.21
N PRO A 56 8.90 -4.89 5.97
CA PRO A 56 10.35 -4.81 6.00
C PRO A 56 11.01 -6.17 6.30
N PRO A 57 12.09 -6.54 5.58
CA PRO A 57 12.85 -7.72 5.91
C PRO A 57 13.31 -7.74 7.37
N LYS A 58 13.40 -8.94 7.96
CA LYS A 58 13.92 -9.09 9.32
C LYS A 58 15.34 -8.50 9.41
N GLY A 59 15.52 -7.54 10.32
CA GLY A 59 16.80 -6.87 10.52
C GLY A 59 17.00 -5.58 9.73
N THR A 60 16.01 -5.12 8.96
CA THR A 60 15.95 -3.71 8.53
C THR A 60 15.93 -2.84 9.79
N LYS A 61 16.95 -1.99 9.96
CA LYS A 61 17.08 -1.11 11.13
C LYS A 61 17.75 0.20 10.70
N MET A 62 17.36 1.28 11.36
CA MET A 62 17.97 2.61 11.22
C MET A 62 19.34 2.70 11.92
N ASP A 63 20.24 1.73 11.70
CA ASP A 63 21.62 1.82 12.19
C ASP A 63 22.51 2.50 11.15
N PHE A 64 22.40 3.82 11.08
CA PHE A 64 23.21 4.64 10.18
C PHE A 64 24.71 4.51 10.46
N LYS A 65 25.11 4.28 11.71
CA LYS A 65 26.53 4.17 12.07
C LYS A 65 27.14 2.93 11.43
N LEU A 66 26.52 1.76 11.60
CA LEU A 66 26.98 0.52 10.98
C LEU A 66 26.88 0.61 9.44
N ALA A 67 25.82 1.24 8.93
CA ALA A 67 25.66 1.37 7.48
C ALA A 67 26.75 2.25 6.84
N ILE A 68 27.10 3.38 7.47
CA ILE A 68 28.19 4.25 7.01
C ILE A 68 29.54 3.52 7.13
N GLN A 69 29.80 2.79 8.22
CA GLN A 69 31.02 1.99 8.36
C GLN A 69 31.16 0.96 7.24
N GLY A 70 30.07 0.27 6.87
CA GLY A 70 30.07 -0.68 5.77
C GLY A 70 30.38 -0.02 4.43
N VAL A 71 29.77 1.14 4.14
CA VAL A 71 30.06 1.91 2.92
C VAL A 71 31.53 2.36 2.88
N MET A 72 32.08 2.82 4.00
CA MET A 72 33.48 3.24 4.09
C MET A 72 34.46 2.08 3.95
N ALA A 73 34.13 0.90 4.50
CA ALA A 73 34.94 -0.30 4.34
C ALA A 73 35.03 -0.70 2.86
N ASP A 74 33.92 -0.70 2.14
CA ASP A 74 33.90 -0.93 0.69
C ASP A 74 34.74 0.13 -0.05
N ALA A 75 34.62 1.41 0.31
CA ALA A 75 35.42 2.48 -0.28
C ALA A 75 36.94 2.24 -0.15
N LEU A 76 37.38 1.80 1.03
CA LEU A 76 38.80 1.56 1.33
C LEU A 76 39.34 0.26 0.71
N THR A 77 38.48 -0.73 0.49
CA THR A 77 38.86 -2.05 -0.02
C THR A 77 38.61 -2.23 -1.52
N GLY A 78 38.06 -1.21 -2.19
CA GLY A 78 37.67 -1.30 -3.61
C GLY A 78 36.43 -2.17 -3.84
N GLY A 79 35.54 -2.26 -2.85
CA GLY A 79 34.27 -2.99 -2.91
C GLY A 79 33.24 -2.37 -3.84
N HIS A 80 32.05 -2.96 -3.88
CA HIS A 80 30.98 -2.59 -4.82
C HIS A 80 29.88 -1.72 -4.22
N PHE A 81 30.08 -1.21 -2.99
CA PHE A 81 29.10 -0.43 -2.23
C PHE A 81 27.77 -1.18 -2.12
N ARG A 82 27.84 -2.48 -1.84
CA ARG A 82 26.66 -3.34 -1.73
C ARG A 82 26.80 -4.26 -0.53
N SER A 83 25.82 -4.20 0.37
CA SER A 83 25.79 -5.08 1.53
C SER A 83 25.35 -6.49 1.14
N GLN A 84 25.77 -7.51 1.91
CA GLN A 84 25.25 -8.88 1.73
C GLN A 84 23.76 -9.02 2.13
N LYS A 85 23.19 -8.00 2.77
CA LYS A 85 21.82 -8.00 3.30
C LYS A 85 20.80 -7.44 2.30
N SER A 86 21.24 -6.87 1.19
CA SER A 86 20.36 -6.22 0.22
C SER A 86 20.85 -6.38 -1.20
N THR A 87 19.91 -6.52 -2.13
CA THR A 87 20.22 -6.46 -3.55
C THR A 87 20.48 -5.03 -4.03
N ARG A 88 20.21 -4.01 -3.22
CA ARG A 88 20.38 -2.59 -3.57
C ARG A 88 21.77 -2.07 -3.18
N PRO A 89 22.44 -1.30 -4.04
CA PRO A 89 23.69 -0.63 -3.68
C PRO A 89 23.44 0.63 -2.84
N GLY A 90 24.51 1.14 -2.23
CA GLY A 90 24.53 2.38 -1.46
C GLY A 90 23.92 2.24 -0.07
N LEU A 91 23.90 3.34 0.67
CA LEU A 91 23.58 3.38 2.10
C LEU A 91 22.24 2.72 2.47
N ALA A 92 21.20 2.87 1.64
CA ALA A 92 19.91 2.23 1.86
C ALA A 92 19.99 0.69 1.85
N GLY A 93 20.84 0.11 1.01
CA GLY A 93 21.09 -1.33 1.01
C GLY A 93 21.87 -1.80 2.24
N TYR A 94 22.76 -0.97 2.79
CA TYR A 94 23.44 -1.27 4.06
C TYR A 94 22.50 -1.18 5.26
N LEU A 95 21.46 -0.35 5.18
CA LEU A 95 20.35 -0.30 6.15
C LEU A 95 19.35 -1.46 5.98
N GLY A 96 19.55 -2.33 4.98
CA GLY A 96 18.67 -3.47 4.71
C GLY A 96 17.33 -3.08 4.09
N VAL A 97 17.25 -1.92 3.43
CA VAL A 97 16.06 -1.50 2.69
C VAL A 97 16.02 -2.26 1.37
N ASP A 98 15.13 -3.26 1.28
CA ASP A 98 14.81 -3.94 0.03
C ASP A 98 13.29 -4.01 -0.15
N HIS A 99 12.77 -3.20 -1.08
CA HIS A 99 11.33 -3.08 -1.28
C HIS A 99 10.81 -4.29 -2.04
N GLN A 100 10.15 -5.18 -1.32
CA GLN A 100 9.49 -6.34 -1.89
C GLN A 100 8.22 -5.95 -2.62
N TYR A 101 7.87 -6.77 -3.62
CA TYR A 101 6.59 -6.70 -4.29
C TYR A 101 5.60 -7.70 -3.68
N GLY A 102 4.37 -7.25 -3.51
CA GLY A 102 3.20 -8.09 -3.26
C GLY A 102 2.24 -7.98 -4.44
N LYS A 103 1.38 -8.98 -4.62
CA LYS A 103 0.30 -8.94 -5.60
C LYS A 103 -0.93 -8.25 -5.00
N ALA A 104 -1.60 -7.41 -5.78
CA ALA A 104 -2.81 -6.72 -5.36
C ALA A 104 -3.84 -6.62 -6.50
N GLU A 105 -5.01 -6.12 -6.14
CA GLU A 105 -6.04 -5.65 -7.07
C GLU A 105 -6.27 -4.15 -6.82
N VAL A 106 -6.51 -3.40 -7.88
CA VAL A 106 -6.83 -1.97 -7.81
C VAL A 106 -8.14 -1.72 -8.52
N THR A 107 -9.03 -1.02 -7.84
CA THR A 107 -10.29 -0.52 -8.40
C THR A 107 -10.24 1.00 -8.48
N ILE A 108 -10.51 1.54 -9.66
CA ILE A 108 -10.63 2.98 -9.94
C ILE A 108 -11.88 3.15 -10.79
N ASP A 109 -12.77 4.08 -10.43
CA ASP A 109 -14.02 4.36 -11.15
C ASP A 109 -14.88 3.10 -11.43
N GLY A 110 -14.89 2.15 -10.47
CA GLY A 110 -15.59 0.86 -10.59
C GLY A 110 -14.84 -0.20 -11.40
N GLU A 111 -13.83 0.18 -12.19
CA GLU A 111 -13.04 -0.78 -12.96
C GLU A 111 -11.93 -1.41 -12.12
N THR A 112 -11.90 -2.74 -12.05
CA THR A 112 -10.93 -3.50 -11.27
C THR A 112 -9.86 -4.15 -12.14
N VAL A 113 -8.59 -3.79 -11.92
CA VAL A 113 -7.42 -4.43 -12.51
C VAL A 113 -6.79 -5.38 -11.48
N LYS A 114 -6.69 -6.65 -11.85
CA LYS A 114 -6.16 -7.71 -10.98
C LYS A 114 -4.71 -8.04 -11.29
N GLY A 115 -4.00 -8.52 -10.26
CA GLY A 115 -2.66 -9.07 -10.41
C GLY A 115 -1.58 -8.03 -10.67
N ILE A 116 -1.79 -6.83 -10.13
CA ILE A 116 -0.80 -5.76 -10.17
C ILE A 116 0.31 -5.99 -9.13
N GLY A 117 1.50 -5.47 -9.40
CA GLY A 117 2.58 -5.43 -8.42
C GLY A 117 2.49 -4.17 -7.56
N LEU A 118 2.39 -4.35 -6.24
CA LEU A 118 2.41 -3.28 -5.26
C LEU A 118 3.74 -3.32 -4.49
N ARG A 119 4.33 -2.15 -4.20
CA ARG A 119 5.50 -2.03 -3.31
C ARG A 119 5.56 -0.66 -2.65
N TYR A 120 6.27 -0.56 -1.52
CA TYR A 120 6.64 0.73 -0.95
C TYR A 120 7.58 1.52 -1.87
N LYS A 121 7.49 2.85 -1.76
CA LYS A 121 8.39 3.81 -2.43
C LYS A 121 8.89 4.85 -1.44
N GLY A 122 10.18 5.13 -1.48
CA GLY A 122 10.87 6.08 -0.60
C GLY A 122 11.61 5.36 0.53
N ASN A 123 12.79 5.85 0.90
CA ASN A 123 13.64 5.18 1.90
C ASN A 123 13.34 5.69 3.33
N GLY A 124 13.25 7.01 3.54
CA GLY A 124 13.10 7.60 4.87
C GLY A 124 11.77 7.25 5.55
N THR A 125 10.65 7.44 4.86
CA THR A 125 9.32 7.09 5.38
C THR A 125 9.17 5.58 5.62
N PHE A 126 9.79 4.75 4.78
CA PHE A 126 9.79 3.30 4.95
C PHE A 126 10.55 2.88 6.22
N LEU A 127 11.70 3.51 6.48
CA LEU A 127 12.48 3.25 7.70
C LEU A 127 11.79 3.78 8.98
N ALA A 128 11.08 4.91 8.90
CA ALA A 128 10.28 5.42 10.02
C ALA A 128 9.15 4.45 10.41
N TYR A 129 8.51 3.79 9.43
CA TYR A 129 7.53 2.72 9.69
C TYR A 129 8.16 1.50 10.38
N VAL A 130 9.42 1.17 10.07
CA VAL A 130 10.13 0.03 10.69
C VAL A 130 10.47 0.29 12.16
N GLU A 131 10.77 1.53 12.51
CA GLU A 131 11.20 1.93 13.86
C GLU A 131 10.03 2.08 14.84
N GLY A 132 8.81 2.22 14.32
CA GLY A 132 7.58 2.27 15.11
C GLY A 132 6.75 0.99 15.00
N ASP A 133 6.68 0.21 16.08
CA ASP A 133 5.34 -0.10 16.59
C ASP A 133 4.65 1.27 16.74
N VAL A 134 3.77 1.63 15.80
CA VAL A 134 3.02 2.89 15.89
C VAL A 134 2.01 2.71 17.03
N THR A 135 2.43 3.03 18.25
CA THR A 135 1.55 3.40 19.38
C THR A 135 1.49 4.91 19.50
#